data_AF-A0A2G9YEV5-F1
#
_entry.id   AF-A0A2G9YEV5-F1
#
_cell.length_a   1.000
_cell.length_b   1.000
_cell.length_c   1.000
_cell.angle_alpha   90.00
_cell.angle_beta   90.00
_cell.angle_gamma   90.00
#
_symmetry.space_group_name_H-M   'P 1'
#
loop_
_entity.id
_entity.type
_entity.pdbx_description
1 polymer ?
#
loop_
_entity_poly.entity_id
_entity_poly.type
_entity_poly.pdbx_seq_one_letter_code
_entity_poly.pdbx_strand_id
1 'polypeptide(L)'
;MIWHKDIGTAPDNDFKRKHQVIFRYTRSKYPKFNQIKDPVFNEDRYDQIDENGRKFFIRGDTGKKCYADEGVPADDVWSYLRDDRLRELNSMSNERIGFDTQKPVYLLERIIKASSNENDLIADFFIGSGTTVAVAEKLNRRWLGCELGKVGIQVARGRMVEMKSK
;
A
#
# COMPACT_ATOMS: atom_id res chain seq x y z
N MET A 1 -11.05 2.62 -5.16
CA MET A 1 -10.02 1.56 -5.28
C MET A 1 -10.52 0.34 -4.54
N ILE A 2 -10.22 -0.85 -5.05
CA ILE A 2 -10.54 -2.13 -4.44
C ILE A 2 -9.25 -2.73 -3.90
N TRP A 3 -9.24 -3.08 -2.62
CA TRP A 3 -8.18 -3.89 -2.04
C TRP A 3 -8.66 -5.33 -1.96
N HIS A 4 -8.17 -6.18 -2.88
CA HIS A 4 -8.40 -7.62 -2.89
C HIS A 4 -7.38 -8.33 -1.99
N LYS A 5 -7.90 -8.99 -0.97
CA LYS A 5 -7.16 -9.60 0.13
C LYS A 5 -7.28 -11.12 0.12
N ASP A 6 -6.30 -11.78 0.72
CA ASP A 6 -6.15 -13.23 0.70
C ASP A 6 -6.96 -13.97 1.78
N ILE A 7 -7.36 -13.28 2.84
CA ILE A 7 -8.20 -13.80 3.94
C ILE A 7 -9.60 -13.18 3.87
N GLY A 8 -10.62 -13.93 4.28
CA GLY A 8 -12.01 -13.48 4.22
C GLY A 8 -13.01 -14.52 4.68
N THR A 9 -14.18 -14.07 5.14
CA THR A 9 -15.29 -14.94 5.54
C THR A 9 -15.90 -15.64 4.33
N ALA A 10 -16.25 -16.92 4.49
CA ALA A 10 -16.84 -17.77 3.47
C ALA A 10 -18.25 -18.19 3.93
N PRO A 11 -19.30 -17.39 3.62
CA PRO A 11 -20.68 -17.78 3.92
C PRO A 11 -21.14 -18.93 3.01
N ASP A 12 -22.05 -19.78 3.49
CA ASP A 12 -22.51 -20.97 2.75
C ASP A 12 -23.34 -20.63 1.50
N ASN A 13 -24.05 -19.50 1.52
CA ASN A 13 -24.99 -19.09 0.47
C ASN A 13 -24.52 -17.89 -0.35
N ASP A 14 -23.21 -17.55 -0.32
CA ASP A 14 -22.67 -16.40 -1.06
C ASP A 14 -21.17 -16.56 -1.34
N PHE A 15 -20.62 -15.71 -2.21
CA PHE A 15 -19.19 -15.65 -2.48
C PHE A 15 -18.40 -15.14 -1.28
N LYS A 16 -17.20 -15.73 -1.12
CA LYS A 16 -16.23 -15.37 -0.08
C LYS A 16 -15.91 -13.86 -0.12
N ARG A 17 -15.99 -13.19 1.04
CA ARG A 17 -15.75 -11.75 1.14
C ARG A 17 -14.25 -11.46 1.14
N LYS A 18 -13.72 -11.16 -0.05
CA LYS A 18 -12.29 -11.03 -0.34
C LYS A 18 -11.81 -9.62 -0.65
N HIS A 19 -12.61 -8.60 -0.38
CA HIS A 19 -12.18 -7.24 -0.66
C HIS A 19 -12.57 -6.25 0.43
N GLN A 20 -11.86 -5.12 0.42
CA GLN A 20 -12.27 -3.88 1.06
C GLN A 20 -12.26 -2.76 0.03
N VAL A 21 -13.14 -1.77 0.23
CA VAL A 21 -13.21 -0.60 -0.63
C VAL A 21 -12.46 0.55 0.02
N ILE A 22 -11.59 1.19 -0.76
CA ILE A 22 -10.89 2.41 -0.37
C ILE A 22 -11.41 3.54 -1.24
N PHE A 23 -12.13 4.47 -0.61
CA PHE A 23 -12.60 5.67 -1.25
C PHE A 23 -11.49 6.73 -1.25
N ARG A 24 -11.24 7.33 -2.41
CA ARG A 24 -10.25 8.41 -2.57
C ARG A 24 -10.96 9.67 -3.01
N TYR A 25 -10.90 10.70 -2.18
CA TYR A 25 -11.48 12.01 -2.46
C TYR A 25 -10.38 13.07 -2.50
N THR A 26 -10.61 14.12 -3.28
CA THR A 26 -9.66 15.23 -3.43
C THR A 26 -10.40 16.55 -3.39
N ARG A 27 -9.82 17.56 -2.74
CA ARG A 27 -10.40 18.92 -2.72
C ARG A 27 -10.16 19.68 -4.04
N SER A 28 -9.03 19.39 -4.69
CA SER A 28 -8.60 20.05 -5.94
C SER A 28 -9.00 19.20 -7.15
N LYS A 29 -9.27 19.86 -8.29
CA LYS A 29 -9.37 19.24 -9.62
C LYS A 29 -8.04 18.61 -10.07
N TYR A 30 -6.92 19.16 -9.60
CA TYR A 30 -5.57 18.67 -9.85
C TYR A 30 -4.94 18.26 -8.52
N PRO A 31 -5.23 17.04 -8.02
CA PRO A 31 -4.64 16.56 -6.79
C PRO A 31 -3.16 16.23 -6.96
N LYS A 32 -2.40 16.34 -5.87
CA LYS A 32 -1.07 15.71 -5.80
C LYS A 32 -1.24 14.21 -6.05
N PHE A 33 -0.51 13.68 -7.01
CA PHE A 33 -0.50 12.25 -7.30
C PHE A 33 0.87 11.81 -7.81
N ASN A 34 1.59 11.08 -6.99
CA ASN A 34 2.85 10.44 -7.38
C ASN A 34 2.50 9.06 -7.95
N GLN A 35 2.81 8.83 -9.22
CA GLN A 35 2.48 7.56 -9.88
C GLN A 35 3.19 6.39 -9.19
N ILE A 36 2.40 5.47 -8.63
CA ILE A 36 2.89 4.19 -8.12
C ILE A 36 2.98 3.22 -9.28
N LYS A 37 4.00 2.36 -9.25
CA LYS A 37 4.16 1.27 -10.19
C LYS A 37 4.09 -0.09 -9.50
N ASP A 38 3.46 -1.04 -10.16
CA ASP A 38 3.44 -2.45 -9.80
C ASP A 38 4.49 -3.24 -10.60
N PRO A 39 4.96 -4.36 -10.04
CA PRO A 39 5.70 -5.34 -10.82
C PRO A 39 4.90 -5.78 -12.06
N VAL A 40 5.62 -6.12 -13.12
CA VAL A 40 5.00 -6.69 -14.31
C VAL A 40 4.43 -8.06 -13.99
N PHE A 41 3.19 -8.32 -14.42
CA PHE A 41 2.53 -9.60 -14.15
C PHE A 41 2.97 -10.71 -15.11
N ASN A 42 3.14 -10.35 -16.39
CA ASN A 42 3.59 -11.27 -17.43
C ASN A 42 4.91 -10.75 -17.99
N GLU A 43 6.02 -11.31 -17.49
CA GLU A 43 7.36 -11.00 -17.99
C GLU A 43 7.56 -11.46 -19.43
N ASP A 44 6.86 -12.50 -19.89
CA ASP A 44 7.02 -13.05 -21.24
C ASP A 44 6.56 -12.06 -22.33
N ARG A 45 5.78 -11.04 -21.95
CA ARG A 45 5.44 -9.92 -22.85
C ARG A 45 6.68 -9.09 -23.25
N TYR A 46 7.74 -9.14 -22.46
CA TYR A 46 8.97 -8.38 -22.65
C TYR A 46 9.96 -9.25 -23.42
N ASP A 47 9.76 -9.32 -24.73
CA ASP A 47 10.38 -10.26 -25.66
C ASP A 47 11.77 -9.84 -26.18
N GLN A 48 12.15 -8.59 -25.96
CA GLN A 48 13.43 -8.03 -26.40
C GLN A 48 14.37 -7.84 -25.21
N ILE A 49 15.68 -7.92 -25.47
CA ILE A 49 16.73 -7.73 -24.47
C ILE A 49 17.68 -6.66 -24.98
N ASP A 50 18.01 -5.69 -24.12
CA ASP A 50 19.00 -4.65 -24.45
C ASP A 50 20.44 -5.10 -24.20
N GLU A 51 21.41 -4.25 -24.55
CA GLU A 51 22.84 -4.51 -24.36
C GLU A 51 23.25 -4.77 -22.89
N ASN A 52 22.43 -4.32 -21.95
CA ASN A 52 22.63 -4.50 -20.51
C ASN A 52 21.88 -5.71 -19.95
N GLY A 53 21.25 -6.53 -20.80
CA GLY A 53 20.49 -7.71 -20.40
C GLY A 53 19.09 -7.41 -19.85
N ARG A 54 18.58 -6.18 -19.99
CA ARG A 54 17.25 -5.80 -19.49
C ARG A 54 16.17 -6.19 -20.50
N LYS A 55 15.13 -6.88 -20.02
CA LYS A 55 13.96 -7.23 -20.84
C LYS A 55 13.08 -6.01 -21.11
N PHE A 56 12.72 -5.77 -22.37
CA PHE A 56 11.84 -4.69 -22.78
C PHE A 56 10.86 -5.14 -23.88
N PHE A 57 9.81 -4.35 -24.11
CA PHE A 57 9.03 -4.41 -25.36
C PHE A 57 8.83 -3.00 -25.91
N ILE A 58 8.50 -2.90 -27.19
CA ILE A 58 8.15 -1.62 -27.84
C ILE A 58 6.63 -1.53 -27.91
N ARG A 59 6.08 -0.48 -27.32
CA ARG A 59 4.64 -0.26 -27.31
C ARG A 59 4.17 0.17 -28.70
N GLY A 60 3.31 -0.63 -29.33
CA GLY A 60 2.92 -0.44 -30.74
C GLY A 60 2.20 0.89 -31.04
N ASP A 61 1.57 1.52 -30.05
CA ASP A 61 0.86 2.80 -30.21
C ASP A 61 1.79 4.03 -30.22
N THR A 62 2.91 3.96 -29.51
CA THR A 62 3.76 5.11 -29.19
C THR A 62 5.21 4.92 -29.60
N GLY A 63 5.62 3.69 -29.94
CA GLY A 63 7.02 3.33 -30.17
C GLY A 63 7.88 3.39 -28.91
N LYS A 64 7.29 3.61 -27.74
CA LYS A 64 8.04 3.76 -26.48
C LYS A 64 8.57 2.41 -26.03
N LYS A 65 9.86 2.36 -25.67
CA LYS A 65 10.48 1.22 -24.97
C LYS A 65 9.96 1.16 -23.53
N CYS A 66 9.43 0.01 -23.14
CA CYS A 66 8.97 -0.26 -21.79
C CYS A 66 9.76 -1.43 -21.23
N TYR A 67 10.44 -1.22 -20.11
CA TYR A 67 11.26 -2.24 -19.46
C TYR A 67 10.48 -3.01 -18.40
N ALA A 68 10.80 -4.29 -18.23
CA ALA A 68 10.13 -5.18 -17.28
C ALA A 68 10.42 -4.77 -15.82
N ASP A 69 11.66 -4.43 -15.54
CA ASP A 69 12.17 -4.04 -14.22
C ASP A 69 11.65 -2.67 -13.74
N GLU A 70 11.22 -1.81 -14.66
CA GLU A 70 10.63 -0.50 -14.34
C GLU A 70 9.18 -0.58 -13.84
N GLY A 71 8.52 -1.73 -14.00
CA GLY A 71 7.13 -1.94 -13.61
C GLY A 71 6.12 -1.20 -14.49
N VAL A 72 4.84 -1.37 -14.15
CA VAL A 72 3.70 -0.74 -14.84
C VAL A 72 2.96 0.18 -13.89
N PRO A 73 2.34 1.28 -14.37
CA PRO A 73 1.47 2.10 -13.52
C PRO A 73 0.43 1.24 -12.79
N ALA A 74 0.31 1.45 -11.48
CA ALA A 74 -0.64 0.75 -10.65
C ALA A 74 -2.08 0.99 -11.11
N ASP A 75 -2.89 -0.07 -11.11
CA ASP A 75 -4.34 0.03 -11.29
C ASP A 75 -5.05 0.43 -9.99
N ASP A 76 -6.37 0.53 -10.02
CA ASP A 76 -7.20 0.80 -8.84
C ASP A 76 -7.73 -0.47 -8.15
N VAL A 77 -7.23 -1.65 -8.54
CA VAL A 77 -7.56 -2.97 -7.99
C VAL A 77 -6.30 -3.62 -7.42
N TRP A 78 -5.99 -3.26 -6.19
CA TRP A 78 -4.79 -3.73 -5.50
C TRP A 78 -5.01 -5.13 -4.95
N SER A 79 -4.30 -6.10 -5.51
CA SER A 79 -4.51 -7.52 -5.25
C SER A 79 -3.26 -8.16 -4.69
N TYR A 80 -3.42 -8.96 -3.63
CA TYR A 80 -2.34 -9.80 -3.09
C TYR A 80 -1.77 -10.79 -4.12
N LEU A 81 -2.53 -11.12 -5.18
CA LEU A 81 -2.07 -11.95 -6.28
C LEU A 81 -1.00 -11.26 -7.15
N ARG A 82 -0.96 -9.92 -7.11
CA ARG A 82 0.08 -9.12 -7.79
C ARG A 82 1.28 -8.86 -6.87
N ASP A 83 1.02 -8.64 -5.58
CA ASP A 83 2.04 -8.32 -4.59
C ASP A 83 1.65 -8.88 -3.22
N ASP A 84 2.44 -9.84 -2.74
CA ASP A 84 2.21 -10.55 -1.47
C ASP A 84 2.14 -9.61 -0.26
N ARG A 85 2.77 -8.43 -0.34
CA ARG A 85 2.75 -7.41 0.71
C ARG A 85 1.37 -6.76 0.89
N LEU A 86 0.43 -7.01 -0.02
CA LEU A 86 -0.97 -6.58 0.08
C LEU A 86 -1.86 -7.60 0.83
N ARG A 87 -1.32 -8.71 1.34
CA ARG A 87 -2.08 -9.66 2.16
C ARG A 87 -2.58 -9.02 3.46
N GLU A 88 -3.66 -9.57 4.01
CA GLU A 88 -4.02 -9.25 5.39
C GLU A 88 -3.01 -9.86 6.37
N LEU A 89 -2.84 -9.23 7.52
CA LEU A 89 -1.88 -9.69 8.51
C LEU A 89 -2.40 -10.94 9.23
N ASN A 90 -1.75 -12.06 9.00
CA ASN A 90 -1.95 -13.27 9.80
C ASN A 90 -1.28 -13.15 11.18
N SER A 91 -1.46 -14.15 12.05
CA SER A 91 -0.90 -14.15 13.41
C SER A 91 0.63 -14.25 13.45
N MET A 92 1.26 -14.73 12.36
CA MET A 92 2.70 -14.95 12.25
C MET A 92 3.43 -13.76 11.60
N SER A 93 2.71 -12.70 11.22
CA SER A 93 3.31 -11.55 10.54
C SER A 93 4.25 -10.79 11.49
N ASN A 94 5.49 -10.58 11.05
CA ASN A 94 6.51 -9.84 11.81
C ASN A 94 6.14 -8.39 12.12
N GLU A 95 5.24 -7.79 11.33
CA GLU A 95 4.78 -6.42 11.59
C GLU A 95 3.55 -6.34 12.49
N ARG A 96 2.96 -7.48 12.87
CA ARG A 96 1.79 -7.50 13.75
C ARG A 96 2.18 -7.15 15.18
N ILE A 97 1.49 -6.18 15.77
CA ILE A 97 1.76 -5.69 17.13
C ILE A 97 0.60 -5.95 18.10
N GLY A 98 -0.18 -7.01 17.85
CA GLY A 98 -1.28 -7.41 18.74
C GLY A 98 -2.56 -6.58 18.63
N PHE A 99 -2.79 -5.92 17.49
CA PHE A 99 -4.03 -5.18 17.23
C PHE A 99 -4.85 -5.84 16.12
N ASP A 100 -6.11 -6.19 16.41
CA ASP A 100 -6.92 -7.09 15.57
C ASP A 100 -7.15 -6.58 14.15
N THR A 101 -7.41 -5.29 14.00
CA THR A 101 -7.78 -4.68 12.70
C THR A 101 -6.62 -3.93 12.05
N GLN A 102 -5.38 -4.22 12.48
CA GLN A 102 -4.16 -3.62 11.94
C GLN A 102 -4.10 -3.78 10.41
N LYS A 103 -3.86 -2.67 9.72
CA LYS A 103 -3.66 -2.66 8.27
C LYS A 103 -2.19 -2.96 7.93
N PRO A 104 -1.92 -3.60 6.77
CA PRO A 104 -0.54 -3.83 6.34
C PRO A 104 0.22 -2.51 6.14
N VAL A 105 1.50 -2.48 6.51
CA VAL A 105 2.35 -1.29 6.32
C VAL A 105 2.41 -0.89 4.85
N TYR A 106 2.63 -1.88 3.97
CA TYR A 106 2.77 -1.64 2.54
C TYR A 106 1.53 -1.01 1.91
N LEU A 107 0.33 -1.39 2.37
CA LEU A 107 -0.92 -0.78 1.91
C LEU A 107 -0.95 0.72 2.21
N LEU A 108 -0.59 1.13 3.43
CA LEU A 108 -0.61 2.55 3.81
C LEU A 108 0.56 3.32 3.20
N GLU A 109 1.70 2.67 3.03
CA GLU A 109 2.86 3.25 2.33
C GLU A 109 2.48 3.62 0.90
N ARG A 110 1.76 2.75 0.22
CA ARG A 110 1.25 2.97 -1.14
C ARG A 110 0.33 4.19 -1.21
N ILE A 111 -0.62 4.30 -0.27
CA ILE A 111 -1.57 5.42 -0.20
C ILE A 111 -0.84 6.75 0.06
N ILE A 112 0.05 6.76 1.07
CA ILE A 112 0.77 7.97 1.48
C ILE A 112 1.72 8.41 0.38
N LYS A 113 2.55 7.52 -0.18
CA LYS A 113 3.44 7.85 -1.31
C LYS A 113 2.67 8.40 -2.49
N ALA A 114 1.53 7.79 -2.84
CA ALA A 114 0.73 8.23 -3.97
C ALA A 114 0.13 9.63 -3.77
N SER A 115 -0.22 10.01 -2.53
CA SER A 115 -1.06 11.18 -2.26
C SER A 115 -0.38 12.29 -1.46
N SER A 116 0.90 12.15 -1.11
CA SER A 116 1.68 13.16 -0.39
C SER A 116 3.15 13.18 -0.78
N ASN A 117 3.80 14.31 -0.52
CA ASN A 117 5.26 14.46 -0.64
C ASN A 117 5.90 14.48 0.75
N GLU A 118 7.22 14.43 0.80
CA GLU A 118 7.96 14.65 2.04
C GLU A 118 7.57 15.98 2.69
N ASN A 119 7.59 16.02 4.02
CA ASN A 119 7.18 17.15 4.87
C ASN A 119 5.69 17.53 4.84
N ASP A 120 4.88 16.95 3.95
CA ASP A 120 3.42 17.08 4.01
C ASP A 120 2.88 16.53 5.35
N LEU A 121 1.73 17.06 5.79
CA LEU A 121 1.05 16.60 6.99
C LEU A 121 0.04 15.50 6.64
N ILE A 122 0.16 14.35 7.30
CA ILE A 122 -0.80 13.25 7.27
C ILE A 122 -1.65 13.28 8.53
N ALA A 123 -2.97 13.24 8.40
CA ALA A 123 -3.88 13.19 9.53
C ALA A 123 -4.68 11.89 9.51
N ASP A 124 -4.74 11.22 10.65
CA ASP A 124 -5.58 10.04 10.87
C ASP A 124 -6.20 10.13 12.27
N PHE A 125 -7.53 10.15 12.33
CA PHE A 125 -8.28 10.33 13.57
C PHE A 125 -8.78 9.00 14.17
N PHE A 126 -8.40 7.88 13.56
CA PHE A 126 -8.75 6.52 13.97
C PHE A 126 -7.52 5.62 13.85
N ILE A 127 -6.40 6.04 14.42
CA ILE A 127 -5.09 5.42 14.14
C ILE A 127 -5.01 3.95 14.56
N GLY A 128 -5.85 3.48 15.50
CA GLY A 128 -5.84 2.12 16.01
C GLY A 128 -4.43 1.67 16.42
N SER A 129 -3.89 0.68 15.71
CA SER A 129 -2.50 0.20 15.82
C SER A 129 -1.37 1.23 15.53
N GLY A 130 -1.70 2.46 15.11
CA GLY A 130 -0.71 3.48 14.75
C GLY A 130 0.00 3.21 13.41
N THR A 131 -0.53 2.36 12.53
CA THR A 131 0.13 2.03 11.25
C THR A 131 0.31 3.27 10.38
N THR A 132 -0.71 4.13 10.25
CA THR A 132 -0.65 5.33 9.41
C THR A 132 0.47 6.27 9.84
N VAL A 133 0.55 6.54 11.15
CA VAL A 133 1.55 7.47 11.72
C VAL A 133 2.97 6.89 11.66
N ALA A 134 3.11 5.58 11.88
CA ALA A 134 4.39 4.89 11.72
C ALA A 134 4.90 4.96 10.27
N VAL A 135 4.02 4.78 9.29
CA VAL A 135 4.38 4.88 7.88
C VAL A 135 4.69 6.33 7.49
N ALA A 136 3.88 7.29 7.95
CA ALA A 136 4.13 8.71 7.71
C ALA A 136 5.51 9.14 8.24
N GLU A 137 5.85 8.75 9.47
CA GLU A 137 7.17 9.01 10.08
C GLU A 137 8.31 8.43 9.22
N LYS A 138 8.24 7.14 8.86
CA LYS A 138 9.26 6.48 8.02
C LYS A 138 9.45 7.13 6.66
N LEU A 139 8.39 7.70 6.12
CA LEU A 139 8.40 8.39 4.84
C LEU A 139 8.76 9.88 4.97
N ASN A 140 9.24 10.37 6.13
CA ASN A 140 9.55 11.77 6.34
C ASN A 140 8.34 12.70 6.10
N ARG A 141 7.14 12.26 6.49
CA ARG A 141 5.93 13.10 6.54
C ARG A 141 5.68 13.50 7.99
N ARG A 142 5.17 14.72 8.19
CA ARG A 142 4.62 15.11 9.49
C ARG A 142 3.30 14.38 9.68
N TRP A 143 2.90 14.12 10.92
CA TRP A 143 1.62 13.45 11.17
C TRP A 143 0.90 13.97 12.41
N LEU A 144 -0.43 13.84 12.37
CA LEU A 144 -1.34 14.03 13.49
C LEU A 144 -2.20 12.76 13.62
N GLY A 145 -2.16 12.15 14.80
CA GLY A 145 -2.89 10.92 15.11
C GLY A 145 -3.85 11.11 16.28
N CYS A 146 -5.07 10.61 16.17
CA CYS A 146 -6.00 10.49 17.30
C CYS A 146 -6.56 9.07 17.40
N GLU A 147 -6.79 8.62 18.63
CA GLU A 147 -7.47 7.36 18.95
C GLU A 147 -8.23 7.52 20.25
N LEU A 148 -9.47 7.04 20.29
CA LEU A 148 -10.33 7.10 21.47
C LEU A 148 -10.17 5.85 22.35
N GLY A 149 -9.92 4.70 21.72
CA GLY A 149 -9.77 3.42 22.39
C GLY A 149 -8.49 3.35 23.21
N LYS A 150 -8.62 3.05 24.50
CA LYS A 150 -7.48 2.92 25.43
C LYS A 150 -6.44 1.91 24.93
N VAL A 151 -6.87 0.77 24.39
CA VAL A 151 -5.95 -0.24 23.84
C VAL A 151 -5.23 0.29 22.61
N GLY A 152 -5.96 0.89 21.66
CA GLY A 152 -5.38 1.41 20.42
C GLY A 152 -4.32 2.48 20.68
N ILE A 153 -4.61 3.46 21.52
CA ILE A 153 -3.65 4.54 21.80
C ILE A 153 -2.37 4.02 22.50
N GLN A 154 -2.48 3.03 23.39
CA GLN A 154 -1.30 2.43 24.04
C GLN A 154 -0.46 1.62 23.05
N VAL A 155 -1.11 0.82 22.20
CA VAL A 155 -0.42 0.06 21.15
C VAL A 155 0.29 0.99 20.16
N ALA A 156 -0.42 2.01 19.66
CA ALA A 156 0.16 3.00 18.76
C ALA A 156 1.34 3.73 19.41
N ARG A 157 1.21 4.16 20.67
CA ARG A 157 2.29 4.82 21.42
C ARG A 157 3.51 3.90 21.56
N GLY A 158 3.31 2.63 21.94
CA GLY A 158 4.39 1.65 22.07
C GLY A 158 5.17 1.50 20.77
N ARG A 159 4.45 1.32 19.66
CA ARG A 159 5.05 1.25 18.31
C ARG A 159 5.92 2.47 17.99
N MET A 160 5.43 3.68 18.30
CA MET A 160 6.18 4.91 18.01
C MET A 160 7.43 5.06 18.87
N VAL A 161 7.43 4.57 20.11
CA VAL A 161 8.62 4.56 20.98
C VAL A 161 9.68 3.62 20.41
N GLU A 162 9.30 2.38 20.09
CA GLU A 162 10.23 1.38 19.53
C GLU A 162 10.88 1.83 18.24
N MET A 163 10.15 2.57 17.40
CA MET A 163 10.68 3.12 16.16
C MET A 163 11.75 4.20 16.36
N LYS A 164 11.68 4.98 17.44
CA LYS A 164 12.67 6.03 17.76
C LYS A 164 13.90 5.49 18.46
N SER A 165 13.81 4.29 19.03
CA SER A 165 14.93 3.61 19.70
C SER A 165 15.85 2.84 18.75
N LYS A 166 15.52 2.80 17.45
CA LYS A 166 16.32 2.19 16.38
C LYS A 166 16.90 3.27 15.49
#